data_AF-A0A821I2L6-F1
#
_entry.id   AF-A0A821I2L6-F1
#
_cell.length_a   1.000
_cell.length_b   1.000
_cell.length_c   1.000
_cell.angle_alpha   90.00
_cell.angle_beta   90.00
_cell.angle_gamma   90.00
#
_symmetry.space_group_name_H-M   'P 1'
#
loop_
_entity.id
_entity.type
_entity.pdbx_description
1 polymer ?
#
loop_
_entity_poly.entity_id
_entity_poly.type
_entity_poly.pdbx_seq_one_letter_code
_entity_poly.pdbx_strand_id
1 'polypeptide(L)' 'NHHIRVVALTAFCSIIDKLLLSDDLDDEQIKMCDDLLQILHICFNLFLNKIFILNFIRNMYLM' A
#
# COMPACT_ATOMS: atom_id res chain seq x y z
N ASN A 1 2.43 -17.33 9.64
CA ASN A 1 2.96 -16.81 8.35
C ASN A 1 1.98 -15.94 7.59
N HIS A 2 0.76 -16.38 7.24
CA HIS A 2 -0.18 -15.54 6.48
C HIS A 2 -0.58 -14.25 7.22
N HIS A 3 -0.88 -14.34 8.52
CA HIS A 3 -1.23 -13.19 9.36
C HIS A 3 -0.14 -12.10 9.38
N ILE A 4 1.14 -12.49 9.47
CA ILE A 4 2.27 -11.55 9.49
C ILE A 4 2.37 -10.78 8.17
N ARG A 5 2.15 -11.46 7.05
CA ARG A 5 2.17 -10.83 5.71
C ARG A 5 1.04 -9.83 5.52
N VAL A 6 -0.16 -10.15 6.01
CA VAL A 6 -1.31 -9.25 5.95
C VAL A 6 -1.05 -8.00 6.80
N VAL A 7 -0.57 -8.17 8.04
CA VAL A 7 -0.25 -7.03 8.94
C VAL A 7 0.82 -6.12 8.33
N ALA A 8 1.87 -6.70 7.76
CA ALA A 8 2.94 -5.92 7.11
C ALA A 8 2.40 -5.12 5.92
N LEU A 9 1.56 -5.73 5.08
CA LEU A 9 0.96 -5.06 3.93
C LEU A 9 -0.01 -3.95 4.36
N THR A 10 -0.82 -4.18 5.40
CA THR A 10 -1.71 -3.15 5.95
C THR A 10 -0.93 -1.96 6.50
N ALA A 11 0.13 -2.20 7.27
CA ALA A 11 1.00 -1.13 7.78
C ALA A 11 1.64 -0.34 6.63
N PHE A 12 2.10 -1.04 5.59
CA PHE A 12 2.68 -0.46 4.40
C PHE A 12 1.70 0.47 3.66
N CYS A 13 0.47 0.00 3.43
CA CYS A 13 -0.56 0.80 2.77
C CYS A 13 -0.98 2.00 3.62
N SER A 14 -0.99 1.89 4.95
CA SER A 14 -1.28 3.02 5.83
C SER A 14 -0.21 4.12 5.76
N ILE A 15 1.05 3.77 5.53
CA ILE A 15 2.12 4.75 5.35
C ILE A 15 1.94 5.51 4.03
N ILE A 16 1.65 4.79 2.94
CA ILE A 16 1.36 5.40 1.64
C ILE A 16 0.16 6.35 1.73
N ASP A 17 -0.92 5.91 2.36
CA ASP A 17 -2.14 6.71 2.53
C ASP A 17 -1.85 8.02 3.29
N LYS A 18 -1.05 7.97 4.37
CA LYS A 18 -0.63 9.16 5.10
C LYS A 18 0.25 10.10 4.28
N LEU A 19 1.12 9.57 3.44
CA LEU A 19 1.95 10.39 2.56
C LEU A 19 1.07 11.07 1.51
N LEU A 20 0.16 10.34 0.86
CA LEU A 20 -0.73 10.87 -0.18
C LEU A 20 -1.72 11.93 0.35
N LEU A 21 -2.10 11.87 1.62
CA LEU A 21 -2.98 12.84 2.28
C LEU A 21 -2.23 14.06 2.84
N SER A 22 -0.90 14.09 2.76
CA SER A 22 -0.10 15.22 3.23
C SER A 22 0.04 16.26 2.12
N ASP A 23 -0.41 17.48 2.37
CA ASP A 23 -0.32 18.59 1.41
C ASP A 23 1.09 19.20 1.33
N ASP A 24 1.94 18.98 2.34
CA ASP A 24 3.31 19.51 2.44
C ASP A 24 4.34 18.38 2.49
N LEU A 25 4.48 17.63 1.38
CA LEU A 25 5.57 16.66 1.24
C LEU A 25 6.84 17.33 0.70
N ASP A 26 7.98 16.98 1.28
CA ASP A 26 9.29 17.31 0.70
C ASP A 26 9.68 16.32 -0.42
N ASP A 27 10.70 16.67 -1.22
CA ASP A 27 11.15 15.86 -2.36
C ASP A 27 11.59 14.44 -1.95
N GLU A 28 12.11 14.27 -0.72
CA GLU A 28 12.55 12.98 -0.20
C GLU A 28 11.34 12.09 0.14
N GLN A 29 10.31 12.67 0.72
CA GLN A 29 9.05 11.99 1.04
C GLN A 29 8.26 11.64 -0.22
N ILE A 30 8.25 12.50 -1.24
CA ILE A 30 7.63 12.20 -2.54
C ILE A 30 8.33 10.99 -3.17
N LYS A 31 9.67 11.00 -3.21
CA LYS A 31 10.45 9.88 -3.73
C LYS A 31 10.21 8.59 -2.95
N MET A 32 10.15 8.68 -1.61
CA MET A 32 9.82 7.55 -0.77
C MET A 32 8.41 7.01 -1.08
N CYS A 33 7.42 7.89 -1.29
CA CYS A 33 6.07 7.49 -1.66
C CYS A 33 6.04 6.73 -3.00
N ASP A 34 6.77 7.22 -4.00
CA ASP A 34 6.89 6.57 -5.31
C ASP A 34 7.58 5.19 -5.22
N ASP A 35 8.68 5.09 -4.47
CA ASP A 35 9.40 3.84 -4.23
C ASP A 35 8.50 2.82 -3.51
N LEU A 36 7.73 3.27 -2.52
CA LEU A 36 6.77 2.43 -1.80
C LEU A 36 5.63 1.95 -2.73
N LEU A 37 5.10 2.82 -3.59
CA LEU A 37 4.09 2.46 -4.58
C LEU A 37 4.61 1.42 -5.58
N GLN A 38 5.87 1.54 -6.03
CA GLN A 38 6.49 0.54 -6.90
C GLN A 38 6.63 -0.81 -6.21
N ILE A 39 7.08 -0.84 -4.96
CA ILE A 39 7.16 -2.07 -4.17
C ILE A 39 5.78 -2.69 -4.02
N LEU A 40 4.75 -1.88 -3.74
CA LEU A 40 3.37 -2.35 -3.66
C LEU A 40 2.93 -3.00 -4.97
N HIS A 41 3.21 -2.36 -6.09
CA HIS A 41 2.86 -2.86 -7.42
C HIS A 41 3.59 -4.17 -7.76
N ILE A 42 4.87 -4.29 -7.41
CA ILE A 42 5.64 -5.54 -7.57
C ILE A 42 5.06 -6.64 -6.67
N CYS A 43 4.78 -6.34 -5.40
CA CYS A 43 4.14 -7.27 -4.48
C CYS A 43 2.77 -7.71 -5.02
N PHE A 44 1.94 -6.79 -5.52
CA PHE A 44 0.67 -7.13 -6.15
C PHE A 44 0.89 -8.10 -7.32
N ASN A 45 1.78 -7.79 -8.26
CA ASN A 45 2.07 -8.68 -9.39
C ASN A 45 2.58 -10.07 -8.96
N LEU A 46 3.37 -10.14 -7.88
CA LEU A 46 3.89 -11.40 -7.34
C LEU A 46 2.86 -12.20 -6.53
N PHE A 47 1.87 -11.53 -5.92
CA PHE A 47 0.89 -12.17 -5.03
C PHE A 47 -0.52 -12.32 -5.64
N LEU A 48 -0.80 -11.80 -6.84
CA LEU A 48 -2.17 -11.72 -7.33
C LEU A 48 -2.75 -12.99 -7.94
N ASN A 49 -3.46 -13.69 -7.05
CA ASN A 49 -4.80 -14.22 -7.33
C ASN A 49 -5.82 -13.08 -7.12
N LYS A 50 -6.66 -12.75 -8.12
CA LYS A 50 -7.57 -11.58 -8.22
C LYS A 50 -8.41 -11.23 -6.97
N ILE A 51 -8.69 -12.21 -6.11
CA ILE A 51 -9.57 -12.07 -4.93
C ILE A 51 -8.95 -11.13 -3.87
N PHE A 52 -7.62 -11.13 -3.73
CA PHE A 52 -6.97 -10.32 -2.70
C PHE A 52 -7.04 -8.81 -3.00
N ILE A 53 -6.90 -8.42 -4.28
CA ILE A 53 -7.09 -7.03 -4.74
C ILE A 53 -8.51 -6.54 -4.45
N LEU A 54 -9.51 -7.35 -4.80
CA LEU A 54 -10.91 -6.95 -4.65
C LEU A 54 -11.24 -6.68 -3.19
N ASN A 55 -10.71 -7.49 -2.28
CA ASN A 55 -10.92 -7.31 -0.85
C ASN A 55 -10.13 -6.12 -0.29
N PHE A 56 -8.90 -5.90 -0.75
CA PHE A 56 -8.07 -4.77 -0.33
C PHE A 56 -8.67 -3.42 -0.75
N ILE A 57 -9.06 -3.28 -2.03
CA ILE A 57 -9.74 -2.09 -2.54
C ILE A 57 -11.08 -1.88 -1.81
N ARG A 58 -11.86 -2.95 -1.63
CA ARG A 58 -13.14 -2.87 -0.90
C ARG A 58 -12.94 -2.34 0.51
N ASN A 59 -11.89 -2.74 1.21
CA ASN A 59 -11.63 -2.28 2.58
C ASN A 59 -11.08 -0.85 2.66
N MET A 60 -10.42 -0.34 1.62
CA MET A 60 -9.95 1.05 1.57
C MET A 60 -11.06 2.05 1.24
N TYR A 61 -12.11 1.66 0.53
CA TYR A 61 -13.18 2.56 0.06
C TYR A 61 -14.53 2.43 0.79
N LEU A 62 -14.69 1.44 1.69
CA LEU A 62 -15.94 1.23 2.47
C LEU A 62 -15.81 1.55 3.97
N MET A 63 -14.74 2.21 4.39
CA MET A 63 -14.57 2.73 5.74
C MET A 63 -14.60 4.25 5.75
#